data_AF-A0A7M7HEJ5-F1
#
_entry.id   AF-A0A7M7HEJ5-F1
#
_cell.length_a   1.000
_cell.length_b   1.000
_cell.length_c   1.000
_cell.angle_alpha   90.00
_cell.angle_beta   90.00
_cell.angle_gamma   90.00
#
_symmetry.space_group_name_H-M   'P 1'
#
loop_
_entity.id
_entity.type
_entity.pdbx_description
1 polymer ?
#
loop_
_entity_poly.entity_id
_entity_poly.type
_entity_poly.pdbx_seq_one_letter_code
_entity_poly.pdbx_strand_id
1 'polypeptide(L)'
;MISMMSPSEIEEKLKNVLEENIKLKETLKQNNSATKQQFNTITMWQKDVMTVCDNHKQKFMETKQLMSRLKKENDELREKIAKYQLQESSLNSSSATGLSLEGVNASSLLKKSTYVSTENLPTLTGFNTSLLEEGKQLENDNIQLENEQELLKKNDTLSEELNKVKVNHSKTKEVLQELEKRYLTDIELFSQQLQKANKELKEVLKQKSDMTNSLELEKLLVKCCEKDLELKYLEEIITSLKQQIKKYEENIFPLIDLQVETSDESSDDKKLLKENVKFYNNKIEELGKCFAAQCSRYMRIQEFLKESADIIQIFENSEVLSNSSLPEDKVKDYKEKLREYRKRLIDEQIQSIDDKQITIKVQKQFQKMLSDYNAVIYELEILRDENSKLATMQTKASEENSQKLADIEKHLDEEKKILDNEKTELLEQRLSLQFEKKLVIEEKEKIEAERSSLSLEKEKLIEARTSLLEERTSLDRQSLLYEAEKGTLQKEKKLLHKKCDELMNQIEILRHESSKANTTIQQLNLNNSKLKENEEIISVYKIQTEMHQKEFEEMRVTQKNLQDQLQSLSMANLQLRTENDRLGGQANEQDNSDVTINRNHVLCPKCQNSISTDNLSLHIARCYNLD
;
A
#
# COMPACT_ATOMS: atom_id res chain seq x y z
N MET A 1 -42.64 -18.00 67.99
CA MET A 1 -43.79 -17.28 67.39
C MET A 1 -44.73 -18.17 66.56
N ILE A 2 -44.25 -19.15 65.78
CA ILE A 2 -45.13 -20.02 64.97
C ILE A 2 -45.94 -21.02 65.83
N SER A 3 -45.40 -21.41 67.00
CA SER A 3 -46.01 -22.44 67.87
C SER A 3 -47.25 -22.00 68.68
N MET A 4 -47.74 -20.77 68.51
CA MET A 4 -48.92 -20.23 69.22
C MET A 4 -50.06 -19.79 68.28
N MET A 5 -49.91 -19.98 66.96
CA MET A 5 -50.92 -19.58 65.98
C MET A 5 -51.88 -20.75 65.71
N SER A 6 -53.18 -20.47 65.59
CA SER A 6 -54.15 -21.51 65.23
C SER A 6 -53.94 -21.97 63.79
N PRO A 7 -54.34 -23.22 63.43
CA PRO A 7 -54.18 -23.72 62.06
C PRO A 7 -54.79 -22.81 60.98
N SER A 8 -55.93 -22.16 61.29
CA SER A 8 -56.59 -21.20 60.41
C SER A 8 -55.76 -19.93 60.17
N GLU A 9 -55.09 -19.41 61.20
CA GLU A 9 -54.23 -18.23 61.06
C GLU A 9 -52.94 -18.55 60.29
N ILE A 10 -52.45 -19.79 60.38
CA ILE A 10 -51.30 -20.26 59.59
C ILE A 10 -51.69 -20.33 58.11
N GLU A 11 -52.87 -20.87 57.80
CA GLU A 11 -53.38 -20.98 56.42
C GLU A 11 -53.63 -19.61 55.77
N GLU A 12 -54.21 -18.67 56.52
CA GLU A 12 -54.42 -17.29 56.04
C GLU A 12 -53.09 -16.55 55.79
N LYS A 13 -52.11 -16.72 56.69
CA LYS A 13 -50.79 -16.12 56.53
C LYS A 13 -50.02 -16.74 55.36
N LEU A 14 -50.16 -18.05 55.14
CA LEU A 14 -49.61 -18.73 53.97
C LEU A 14 -50.24 -18.21 52.68
N LYS A 15 -51.56 -18.02 52.65
CA LYS A 15 -52.28 -17.44 51.51
C LYS A 15 -51.80 -16.02 51.20
N ASN A 16 -51.65 -15.17 52.22
CA ASN A 16 -51.16 -13.80 52.06
C ASN A 16 -49.72 -13.78 51.51
N VAL A 17 -48.83 -14.63 52.03
CA VAL A 17 -47.45 -14.76 51.53
C VAL A 17 -47.41 -15.27 50.10
N LEU A 18 -48.27 -16.22 49.72
CA LEU A 18 -48.37 -16.71 48.34
C LEU A 18 -48.86 -15.62 47.39
N GLU A 19 -49.87 -14.84 47.78
CA GLU A 19 -50.38 -13.73 46.98
C GLU A 19 -49.34 -12.61 46.82
N GLU A 20 -48.61 -12.29 47.89
CA GLU A 20 -47.48 -11.36 47.85
C GLU A 20 -46.37 -11.88 46.92
N ASN A 21 -46.06 -13.17 46.97
CA ASN A 21 -45.06 -13.78 46.08
C ASN A 21 -45.45 -13.66 44.60
N ILE A 22 -46.74 -13.82 44.28
CA ILE A 22 -47.27 -13.62 42.92
C ILE A 22 -47.12 -12.16 42.49
N LYS A 23 -47.51 -11.21 43.36
CA LYS A 23 -47.35 -9.76 43.08
C LYS A 23 -45.90 -9.40 42.85
N LEU A 24 -44.98 -9.88 43.69
CA LEU A 24 -43.55 -9.66 43.55
C LEU A 24 -43.00 -10.23 42.25
N LYS A 25 -43.41 -11.45 41.85
CA LYS A 25 -43.02 -12.03 40.55
C LYS A 25 -43.45 -11.18 39.37
N GLU A 26 -44.67 -10.65 39.40
CA GLU A 26 -45.18 -9.81 38.31
C GLU A 26 -44.47 -8.45 38.27
N THR A 27 -44.22 -7.82 39.43
CA THR A 27 -43.40 -6.60 39.50
C THR A 27 -41.98 -6.82 38.96
N LEU A 28 -41.38 -7.96 39.27
CA LEU A 28 -40.02 -8.30 38.82
C LEU A 28 -40.00 -8.54 37.30
N LYS A 29 -41.04 -9.16 36.74
CA LYS A 29 -41.21 -9.33 35.29
C LYS A 29 -41.39 -7.99 34.58
N GLN A 30 -42.21 -7.08 35.13
CA GLN A 30 -42.38 -5.73 34.60
C GLN A 30 -41.09 -4.92 34.66
N ASN A 31 -40.35 -5.01 35.77
CA ASN A 31 -39.05 -4.37 35.93
C ASN A 31 -38.06 -4.87 34.87
N ASN A 32 -37.92 -6.19 34.70
CA ASN A 32 -37.06 -6.77 33.66
C ASN A 32 -37.44 -6.30 32.25
N SER A 33 -38.73 -6.16 31.96
CA SER A 33 -39.20 -5.63 30.67
C SER A 33 -38.83 -4.15 30.49
N ALA A 34 -39.00 -3.33 31.53
CA ALA A 34 -38.62 -1.92 31.52
C ALA A 34 -37.10 -1.74 31.37
N THR A 35 -36.30 -2.52 32.09
CA THR A 35 -34.83 -2.52 31.96
C THR A 35 -34.40 -2.89 30.54
N LYS A 36 -35.05 -3.89 29.93
CA LYS A 36 -34.76 -4.27 28.54
C LYS A 36 -35.10 -3.15 27.55
N GLN A 37 -36.21 -2.44 27.77
CA GLN A 37 -36.56 -1.26 26.96
C GLN A 37 -35.54 -0.13 27.14
N GLN A 38 -35.14 0.18 28.37
CA GLN A 38 -34.11 1.19 28.65
C GLN A 38 -32.77 0.83 27.99
N PHE A 39 -32.36 -0.44 28.06
CA PHE A 39 -31.14 -0.92 27.41
C PHE A 39 -31.17 -0.73 25.89
N ASN A 40 -32.30 -1.02 25.25
CA ASN A 40 -32.47 -0.80 23.83
C ASN A 40 -32.41 0.69 23.46
N THR A 41 -33.02 1.57 24.27
CA THR A 41 -32.94 3.02 24.06
C THR A 41 -31.50 3.53 24.18
N ILE A 42 -30.75 3.07 25.19
CA ILE A 42 -29.33 3.42 25.35
C ILE A 42 -28.51 2.94 24.15
N THR A 43 -28.76 1.73 23.67
CA THR A 43 -28.09 1.18 22.48
C THR A 43 -28.38 2.03 21.24
N MET A 44 -29.61 2.52 21.09
CA MET A 44 -29.99 3.42 20.00
C MET A 44 -29.26 4.77 20.11
N TRP A 45 -29.26 5.39 21.30
CA TRP A 45 -28.53 6.64 21.53
C TRP A 45 -27.03 6.49 21.30
N GLN A 46 -26.44 5.37 21.71
CA GLN A 46 -25.03 5.08 21.45
C GLN A 46 -24.74 5.03 19.94
N LYS A 47 -25.64 4.42 19.15
CA LYS A 47 -25.53 4.40 17.69
C LYS A 47 -25.64 5.79 17.07
N ASP A 48 -26.58 6.61 17.57
CA ASP A 48 -26.78 7.98 17.08
C ASP A 48 -25.57 8.87 17.40
N VAL A 49 -25.03 8.77 18.62
CA VAL A 49 -23.81 9.49 19.02
C VAL A 49 -22.62 9.07 18.16
N MET A 50 -22.43 7.77 17.92
CA MET A 50 -21.37 7.27 17.05
C MET A 50 -21.48 7.85 15.63
N THR A 51 -22.70 7.89 15.09
CA THR A 51 -22.98 8.46 13.77
C THR A 51 -22.66 9.95 13.70
N VAL A 52 -22.97 10.72 14.75
CA VAL A 52 -22.62 12.15 14.84
C VAL A 52 -21.11 12.35 14.91
N CYS A 53 -20.41 11.55 15.72
CA CYS A 53 -18.95 11.58 15.82
C CYS A 53 -18.28 11.29 14.46
N ASP A 54 -18.75 10.27 13.74
CA ASP A 54 -18.26 9.92 12.41
C ASP A 54 -18.49 11.05 11.40
N ASN A 55 -19.66 11.69 11.45
CA ASN A 55 -19.98 12.83 10.59
C ASN A 55 -19.09 14.05 10.90
N HIS A 56 -18.87 14.37 12.18
CA HIS A 56 -17.94 15.43 12.59
C HIS A 56 -16.51 15.15 12.12
N LYS A 57 -16.05 13.90 12.25
CA LYS A 57 -14.73 13.48 11.77
C LYS A 57 -14.60 13.65 10.27
N GLN A 58 -15.64 13.30 9.51
CA GLN A 58 -15.68 13.51 8.07
C GLN A 58 -15.63 15.01 7.71
N LYS A 59 -16.49 15.84 8.31
CA LYS A 59 -16.50 17.30 8.07
C LYS A 59 -15.17 17.95 8.43
N PHE A 60 -14.51 17.48 9.49
CA PHE A 60 -13.18 17.95 9.86
C PHE A 60 -12.13 17.60 8.79
N MET A 61 -12.16 16.37 8.25
CA MET A 61 -11.28 16.00 7.13
C MET A 61 -11.53 16.85 5.88
N GLU A 62 -12.79 17.08 5.52
CA GLU A 62 -13.16 17.93 4.39
C GLU A 62 -12.66 19.38 4.59
N THR A 63 -12.81 19.92 5.81
CA THR A 63 -12.31 21.26 6.17
C THR A 63 -10.80 21.33 6.08
N LYS A 64 -10.09 20.30 6.56
CA LYS A 64 -8.64 20.20 6.47
C LYS A 64 -8.18 20.19 5.01
N GLN A 65 -8.85 19.42 4.15
CA GLN A 65 -8.55 19.39 2.72
C GLN A 65 -8.79 20.73 2.04
N LEU A 66 -9.90 21.43 2.36
CA LEU A 66 -10.19 22.75 1.84
C LEU A 66 -9.10 23.76 2.24
N MET A 67 -8.68 23.74 3.51
CA MET A 67 -7.64 24.61 4.01
C MET A 67 -6.28 24.34 3.33
N SER A 68 -5.95 23.08 3.03
CA SER A 68 -4.77 22.73 2.24
C SER A 68 -4.85 23.27 0.80
N ARG A 69 -6.02 23.20 0.14
CA ARG A 69 -6.22 23.77 -1.19
C ARG A 69 -6.06 25.29 -1.19
N LEU A 70 -6.70 25.96 -0.23
CA LEU A 70 -6.60 27.43 -0.08
C LEU A 70 -5.18 27.88 0.22
N LYS A 71 -4.41 27.13 1.02
CA LYS A 71 -2.98 27.42 1.24
C LYS A 71 -2.20 27.33 -0.07
N LYS A 72 -2.40 26.24 -0.83
CA LYS A 72 -1.74 26.06 -2.13
C LYS A 72 -2.10 27.19 -3.10
N GLU A 73 -3.38 27.54 -3.19
CA GLU A 73 -3.85 28.64 -4.04
C GLU A 73 -3.28 29.99 -3.60
N ASN A 74 -3.20 30.26 -2.30
CA ASN A 74 -2.55 31.46 -1.77
C ASN A 74 -1.05 31.50 -2.06
N ASP A 75 -0.36 30.37 -2.01
CA ASP A 75 1.06 30.29 -2.38
C ASP A 75 1.26 30.55 -3.88
N GLU A 76 0.41 29.99 -4.73
CA GLU A 76 0.39 30.25 -6.18
C GLU A 76 0.08 31.72 -6.50
N LEU A 77 -0.85 32.34 -5.77
CA LEU A 77 -1.16 33.77 -5.91
C LEU A 77 0.01 34.65 -5.44
N ARG A 78 0.67 34.31 -4.33
CA ARG A 78 1.89 35.00 -3.88
C ARG A 78 3.01 34.90 -4.92
N GLU A 79 3.19 33.73 -5.52
CA GLU A 79 4.18 33.53 -6.59
C GLU A 79 3.84 34.36 -7.84
N LYS A 80 2.56 34.42 -8.22
CA LYS A 80 2.09 35.29 -9.32
C LYS A 80 2.35 36.78 -9.01
N ILE A 81 2.02 37.23 -7.80
CA ILE A 81 2.27 38.62 -7.37
C ILE A 81 3.78 38.93 -7.44
N ALA A 82 4.63 38.03 -6.94
CA ALA A 82 6.09 38.20 -7.00
C ALA A 82 6.61 38.28 -8.45
N LYS A 83 6.05 37.48 -9.36
CA LYS A 83 6.38 37.55 -10.80
C LYS A 83 5.95 38.88 -11.43
N TYR A 84 4.77 39.39 -11.10
CA TYR A 84 4.32 40.70 -11.60
C TYR A 84 5.17 41.87 -11.05
N GLN A 85 5.58 41.82 -9.79
CA GLN A 85 6.49 42.82 -9.19
C GLN A 85 7.88 42.81 -9.82
N LEU A 86 8.42 41.63 -10.16
CA LEU A 86 9.67 41.50 -10.91
C LEU A 86 9.54 42.05 -12.34
N GLN A 87 8.36 41.90 -12.97
CA GLN A 87 8.09 42.43 -14.30
C GLN A 87 7.91 43.96 -14.30
N GLU A 88 7.36 44.55 -13.23
CA GLU A 88 7.34 46.01 -13.01
C GLU A 88 8.74 46.59 -12.81
N SER A 89 9.65 45.84 -12.15
CA SER A 89 11.03 46.27 -11.94
C SER A 89 11.88 46.28 -13.23
N SER A 90 11.48 45.56 -14.29
CA SER A 90 12.15 45.63 -15.60
C SER A 90 11.63 46.76 -16.50
N LEU A 91 10.53 47.43 -16.12
CA LEU A 91 9.95 48.56 -16.87
C LEU A 91 10.27 49.92 -16.25
N ASN A 92 10.66 49.95 -14.96
CA ASN A 92 11.01 51.19 -14.26
C ASN A 92 12.53 51.33 -14.05
N SER A 93 13.30 51.25 -15.12
CA SER A 93 14.69 51.75 -15.14
C SER A 93 14.70 53.24 -15.52
N SER A 94 14.06 54.11 -14.73
CA SER A 94 14.27 55.58 -14.79
C SER A 94 13.49 56.35 -13.73
N SER A 95 13.82 56.15 -12.46
CA SER A 95 13.81 57.25 -11.48
C SER A 95 14.45 56.80 -10.17
N ALA A 96 15.57 57.42 -9.85
CA ALA A 96 16.24 57.29 -8.57
C ALA A 96 15.34 57.76 -7.43
N THR A 97 15.25 56.99 -6.35
CA THR A 97 15.61 57.43 -4.98
C THR A 97 15.50 56.24 -4.03
N GLY A 98 16.52 56.09 -3.19
CA GLY A 98 16.80 54.86 -2.45
C GLY A 98 15.86 54.57 -1.29
N LEU A 99 15.91 53.34 -0.80
CA LEU A 99 16.61 53.01 0.44
C LEU A 99 16.62 51.48 0.62
N SER A 100 17.80 50.97 0.95
CA SER A 100 18.06 49.59 1.34
C SER A 100 17.22 49.22 2.56
N LEU A 101 16.57 48.05 2.54
CA LEU A 101 15.98 47.44 3.72
C LEU A 101 16.42 45.96 3.80
N GLU A 102 17.61 45.77 4.36
CA GLU A 102 17.97 44.51 5.01
C GLU A 102 17.15 44.34 6.29
N GLY A 103 16.84 43.08 6.59
CA GLY A 103 15.76 42.69 7.48
C GLY A 103 15.92 43.10 8.95
N VAL A 104 14.82 42.94 9.70
CA VAL A 104 14.74 42.13 10.93
C VAL A 104 13.35 42.32 11.55
N ASN A 105 12.73 41.17 11.81
CA ASN A 105 11.74 40.83 12.82
C ASN A 105 10.66 41.84 13.25
N ALA A 106 9.44 41.48 12.86
CA ALA A 106 8.19 41.91 13.47
C ALA A 106 8.11 41.48 14.93
N SER A 107 8.24 42.43 15.86
CA SER A 107 7.64 42.39 17.21
C SER A 107 7.89 43.71 17.92
N SER A 108 7.09 44.73 17.61
CA SER A 108 6.69 45.83 18.51
C SER A 108 6.30 47.07 17.69
N LEU A 109 5.39 47.87 18.25
CA LEU A 109 4.99 49.21 17.79
C LEU A 109 3.87 49.29 16.75
N LEU A 110 2.74 48.65 17.08
CA LEU A 110 1.43 49.28 16.83
C LEU A 110 1.27 50.46 17.79
N LYS A 111 1.69 51.65 17.35
CA LYS A 111 1.18 52.97 17.78
C LYS A 111 1.83 54.03 16.88
N LYS A 112 1.10 54.47 15.86
CA LYS A 112 0.59 55.85 15.70
C LYS A 112 0.22 56.13 14.24
N SER A 113 -0.90 56.83 14.09
CA SER A 113 -1.33 57.63 12.94
C SER A 113 -2.23 56.95 11.90
N THR A 114 -3.49 56.89 12.29
CA THR A 114 -4.70 57.28 11.53
C THR A 114 -4.44 58.23 10.35
N TYR A 115 -5.04 57.95 9.19
CA TYR A 115 -5.92 58.85 8.44
C TYR A 115 -6.77 58.07 7.41
N VAL A 116 -8.05 57.90 7.78
CA VAL A 116 -9.32 58.02 7.01
C VAL A 116 -9.56 57.15 5.75
N SER A 117 -10.56 56.27 5.84
CA SER A 117 -11.85 56.44 5.11
C SER A 117 -12.99 55.71 5.83
N THR A 118 -13.89 56.52 6.35
CA THR A 118 -15.10 56.20 7.11
C THR A 118 -16.29 56.02 6.18
N GLU A 119 -16.90 54.85 6.19
CA GLU A 119 -18.36 54.66 6.13
C GLU A 119 -18.65 53.18 6.44
N ASN A 120 -19.49 52.93 7.47
CA ASN A 120 -19.99 51.63 7.98
C ASN A 120 -19.33 50.97 9.22
N LEU A 121 -18.46 51.65 9.97
CA LEU A 121 -17.83 51.07 11.18
C LEU A 121 -18.55 51.21 12.56
N PRO A 122 -19.59 52.05 12.79
CA PRO A 122 -20.20 52.14 14.14
C PRO A 122 -21.07 50.94 14.53
N THR A 123 -21.65 50.23 13.56
CA THR A 123 -22.67 49.20 13.84
C THR A 123 -22.05 47.85 14.18
N LEU A 124 -20.91 47.49 13.58
CA LEU A 124 -20.24 46.20 13.82
C LEU A 124 -19.39 46.19 15.11
N THR A 125 -18.86 47.35 15.51
CA THR A 125 -18.09 47.49 16.76
C THR A 125 -19.02 47.51 17.98
N GLY A 126 -20.17 48.17 17.90
CA GLY A 126 -21.21 48.10 18.94
C GLY A 126 -21.76 46.68 19.13
N PHE A 127 -22.03 45.96 18.04
CA PHE A 127 -22.52 44.57 18.11
C PHE A 127 -21.49 43.61 18.73
N ASN A 128 -20.22 43.67 18.32
CA ASN A 128 -19.19 42.78 18.86
C ASN A 128 -18.87 43.07 20.33
N THR A 129 -18.98 44.33 20.78
CA THR A 129 -18.73 44.69 22.18
C THR A 129 -19.91 44.27 23.07
N SER A 130 -21.14 44.46 22.59
CA SER A 130 -22.37 44.02 23.28
C SER A 130 -22.45 42.50 23.39
N LEU A 131 -22.06 41.75 22.36
CA LEU A 131 -22.09 40.28 22.40
C LEU A 131 -21.02 39.68 23.33
N LEU A 132 -19.87 40.36 23.47
CA LEU A 132 -18.82 39.98 24.42
C LEU A 132 -19.18 40.35 25.86
N GLU A 133 -19.92 41.44 26.07
CA GLU A 133 -20.47 41.81 27.37
C GLU A 133 -21.61 40.88 27.80
N GLU A 134 -22.53 40.52 26.89
CA GLU A 134 -23.56 39.50 27.16
C GLU A 134 -22.94 38.12 27.44
N GLY A 135 -21.89 37.72 26.73
CA GLY A 135 -21.18 36.46 26.99
C GLY A 135 -20.53 36.43 28.38
N LYS A 136 -19.88 37.53 28.80
CA LYS A 136 -19.30 37.65 30.15
C LYS A 136 -20.36 37.73 31.24
N GLN A 137 -21.49 38.38 30.96
CA GLN A 137 -22.62 38.45 31.88
C GLN A 137 -23.23 37.06 32.10
N LEU A 138 -23.46 36.29 31.03
CA LEU A 138 -23.97 34.92 31.12
C LEU A 138 -23.02 33.97 31.85
N GLU A 139 -21.71 34.16 31.68
CA GLU A 139 -20.70 33.38 32.40
C GLU A 139 -20.67 33.73 33.90
N ASN A 140 -20.79 35.01 34.25
CA ASN A 140 -20.96 35.44 35.65
C ASN A 140 -22.28 34.95 36.26
N ASP A 141 -23.38 35.02 35.51
CA ASP A 141 -24.70 34.57 35.97
C ASP A 141 -24.70 33.05 36.20
N ASN A 142 -24.00 32.28 35.37
CA ASN A 142 -23.80 30.84 35.58
C ASN A 142 -22.96 30.53 36.82
N ILE A 143 -21.86 31.25 37.04
CA ILE A 143 -21.04 31.10 38.26
C ILE A 143 -21.87 31.46 39.50
N GLN A 144 -22.69 32.50 39.42
CA GLN A 144 -23.58 32.91 40.51
C GLN A 144 -24.66 31.84 40.78
N LEU A 145 -25.25 31.26 39.74
CA LEU A 145 -26.23 30.17 39.85
C LEU A 145 -25.62 28.91 40.46
N GLU A 146 -24.39 28.56 40.08
CA GLU A 146 -23.66 27.41 40.62
C GLU A 146 -23.33 27.60 42.11
N ASN A 147 -22.88 28.80 42.49
CA ASN A 147 -22.67 29.18 43.89
C ASN A 147 -23.98 29.13 44.71
N GLU A 148 -25.10 29.58 44.13
CA GLU A 148 -26.42 29.56 44.78
C GLU A 148 -26.93 28.12 44.97
N GLN A 149 -26.70 27.23 43.99
CA GLN A 149 -26.99 25.80 44.11
C GLN A 149 -26.13 25.12 45.18
N GLU A 150 -24.85 25.50 45.30
CA GLU A 150 -23.97 24.96 46.35
C GLU A 150 -24.40 25.44 47.75
N LEU A 151 -24.83 26.71 47.86
CA LEU A 151 -25.42 27.27 49.07
C LEU A 151 -26.72 26.55 49.46
N LEU A 152 -27.57 26.22 48.49
CA LEU A 152 -28.79 25.43 48.72
C LEU A 152 -28.47 24.05 49.27
N LYS A 153 -27.50 23.33 48.67
CA LYS A 153 -27.06 22.02 49.17
C LYS A 153 -26.49 22.09 50.59
N LYS A 154 -25.72 23.13 50.91
CA LYS A 154 -25.22 23.36 52.27
C LYS A 154 -26.35 23.63 53.25
N ASN A 155 -27.36 24.41 52.83
CA ASN A 155 -28.53 24.70 53.66
C ASN A 155 -29.38 23.44 53.93
N ASP A 156 -29.56 22.58 52.92
CA ASP A 156 -30.23 21.28 53.09
C ASP A 156 -29.48 20.38 54.06
N THR A 157 -28.15 20.33 53.95
CA THR A 157 -27.29 19.54 54.84
C THR A 157 -27.38 20.06 56.29
N LEU A 158 -27.31 21.36 56.49
CA LEU A 158 -27.47 22.01 57.80
C LEU A 158 -28.87 21.77 58.38
N SER A 159 -29.91 21.78 57.55
CA SER A 159 -31.29 21.46 57.98
C SER A 159 -31.41 20.01 58.45
N GLU A 160 -30.73 19.08 57.78
CA GLU A 160 -30.69 17.67 58.19
C GLU A 160 -29.91 17.46 59.50
N GLU A 161 -28.77 18.12 59.65
CA GLU A 161 -28.01 18.12 60.91
C GLU A 161 -28.80 18.74 62.07
N LEU A 162 -29.50 19.85 61.82
CA LEU A 162 -30.36 20.50 62.82
C LEU A 162 -31.48 19.55 63.26
N ASN A 163 -32.08 18.82 62.33
CA ASN A 163 -33.09 17.80 62.65
C ASN A 163 -32.50 16.64 63.47
N LYS A 164 -31.29 16.17 63.14
CA LYS A 164 -30.58 15.14 63.94
C LYS A 164 -30.29 15.62 65.36
N VAL A 165 -29.83 16.86 65.53
CA VAL A 165 -29.60 17.47 66.85
C VAL A 165 -30.92 17.61 67.63
N LYS A 166 -32.01 18.00 66.98
CA LYS A 166 -33.33 18.14 67.61
C LYS A 166 -33.88 16.79 68.11
N VAL A 167 -33.71 15.73 67.33
CA VAL A 167 -34.07 14.35 67.74
C VAL A 167 -33.19 13.89 68.91
N ASN A 168 -31.88 14.13 68.86
CA ASN A 168 -30.98 13.79 69.96
C ASN A 168 -31.32 14.57 71.24
N HIS A 169 -31.66 15.86 71.13
CA HIS A 169 -32.10 16.67 72.26
C HIS A 169 -33.39 16.12 72.89
N SER A 170 -34.36 15.68 72.08
CA SER A 170 -35.58 15.03 72.57
C SER A 170 -35.28 13.75 73.36
N LYS A 171 -34.39 12.89 72.83
CA LYS A 171 -33.97 11.65 73.50
C LYS A 171 -33.25 11.92 74.82
N THR A 172 -32.33 12.90 74.84
CA THR A 172 -31.63 13.29 76.07
C THR A 172 -32.60 13.84 77.11
N LYS A 173 -33.62 14.61 76.69
CA LYS A 173 -34.66 15.14 77.58
C LYS A 173 -35.50 14.01 78.21
N GLU A 174 -35.89 13.01 77.42
CA GLU A 174 -36.62 11.84 77.94
C GLU A 174 -35.78 11.04 78.96
N VAL A 175 -34.50 10.83 78.67
CA VAL A 175 -33.58 10.14 79.60
C VAL A 175 -33.44 10.91 80.91
N LEU A 176 -33.31 12.24 80.86
CA LEU A 176 -33.22 13.08 82.05
C LEU A 176 -34.51 13.05 82.88
N GLN A 177 -35.69 13.09 82.24
CA GLN A 177 -36.98 12.99 82.94
C GLN A 177 -37.17 11.63 83.63
N GLU A 178 -36.73 10.54 82.99
CA GLU A 178 -36.78 9.21 83.59
C GLU A 178 -35.81 9.10 84.79
N LEU A 179 -34.63 9.72 84.69
CA LEU A 179 -33.65 9.78 85.78
C LEU A 179 -34.17 10.59 86.97
N GLU A 180 -34.82 11.73 86.72
CA GLU A 180 -35.44 12.56 87.75
C GLU A 180 -36.58 11.82 88.46
N LYS A 181 -37.39 11.07 87.71
CA LYS A 181 -38.46 10.23 88.27
C LYS A 181 -37.91 9.11 89.17
N ARG A 182 -36.78 8.49 88.78
CA ARG A 182 -36.10 7.49 89.63
C ARG A 182 -35.57 8.12 90.91
N TYR A 183 -34.90 9.27 90.84
CA TYR A 183 -34.41 9.97 92.03
C TYR A 183 -35.54 10.34 92.99
N LEU A 184 -36.67 10.82 92.48
CA LEU A 184 -37.86 11.10 93.30
C LEU A 184 -38.38 9.83 94.01
N THR A 185 -38.43 8.72 93.29
CA THR A 185 -38.87 7.43 93.84
C THR A 185 -37.91 6.93 94.93
N ASP A 186 -36.60 7.06 94.71
CA ASP A 186 -35.58 6.64 95.68
C ASP A 186 -35.61 7.52 96.95
N ILE A 187 -35.84 8.83 96.80
CA ILE A 187 -36.01 9.76 97.93
C ILE A 187 -37.28 9.44 98.73
N GLU A 188 -38.39 9.11 98.06
CA GLU A 188 -39.62 8.67 98.73
C GLU A 188 -39.42 7.36 99.48
N LEU A 189 -38.75 6.38 98.87
CA LEU A 189 -38.44 5.10 99.50
C LEU A 189 -37.56 5.29 100.73
N PHE A 190 -36.51 6.11 100.63
CA PHE A 190 -35.64 6.46 101.75
C PHE A 190 -36.40 7.16 102.87
N SER A 191 -37.30 8.10 102.51
CA SER A 191 -38.14 8.80 103.48
C SER A 191 -39.11 7.86 104.21
N GLN A 192 -39.71 6.89 103.50
CA GLN A 192 -40.53 5.84 104.12
C GLN A 192 -39.72 4.96 105.08
N GLN A 193 -38.50 4.57 104.71
CA GLN A 193 -37.61 3.79 105.58
C GLN A 193 -37.25 4.56 106.85
N LEU A 194 -36.95 5.86 106.73
CA LEU A 194 -36.67 6.74 107.86
C LEU A 194 -37.88 6.89 108.79
N GLN A 195 -39.08 7.06 108.22
CA GLN A 195 -40.31 7.10 109.01
C GLN A 195 -40.59 5.78 109.72
N LYS A 196 -40.34 4.63 109.07
CA LYS A 196 -40.47 3.30 109.67
C LYS A 196 -39.49 3.13 110.84
N ALA A 197 -38.21 3.46 110.64
CA ALA A 197 -37.19 3.39 111.68
C ALA A 197 -37.52 4.31 112.88
N ASN A 198 -38.02 5.52 112.63
CA ASN A 198 -38.47 6.42 113.69
C ASN A 198 -39.70 5.90 114.45
N LYS A 199 -40.60 5.18 113.76
CA LYS A 199 -41.77 4.56 114.38
C LYS A 199 -41.36 3.38 115.27
N GLU A 200 -40.45 2.54 114.79
CA GLU A 200 -39.83 1.44 115.55
C GLU A 200 -39.07 1.96 116.78
N LEU A 201 -38.30 3.05 116.63
CA LEU A 201 -37.59 3.69 117.75
C LEU A 201 -38.57 4.23 118.80
N LYS A 202 -39.70 4.83 118.36
CA LYS A 202 -40.76 5.30 119.26
C LYS A 202 -41.44 4.15 120.00
N GLU A 203 -41.65 2.99 119.37
CA GLU A 203 -42.19 1.79 120.02
C GLU A 203 -41.22 1.20 121.05
N VAL A 204 -39.92 1.14 120.73
CA VAL A 204 -38.87 0.69 121.66
C VAL A 204 -38.75 1.63 122.87
N LEU A 205 -38.86 2.95 122.66
CA LEU A 205 -38.89 3.94 123.75
C LEU A 205 -40.15 3.82 124.61
N LYS A 206 -41.30 3.41 124.03
CA LYS A 206 -42.54 3.15 124.77
C LYS A 206 -42.50 1.86 125.59
N GLN A 207 -41.78 0.85 125.13
CA GLN A 207 -41.53 -0.38 125.91
C GLN A 207 -40.58 -0.15 127.09
N LYS A 208 -39.79 0.93 127.07
CA LYS A 208 -38.84 1.27 128.14
C LYS A 208 -39.52 1.74 129.44
N SER A 209 -40.80 2.13 129.42
CA SER A 209 -41.54 2.52 130.64
C SER A 209 -42.11 1.34 131.42
N ASP A 210 -42.15 0.14 130.83
CA ASP A 210 -42.68 -1.08 131.45
C ASP A 210 -41.80 -2.29 131.12
N MET A 211 -40.65 -2.49 131.78
CA MET A 211 -40.15 -3.87 131.99
C MET A 211 -38.99 -3.99 132.97
N THR A 212 -39.16 -4.90 133.92
CA THR A 212 -38.20 -5.37 134.92
C THR A 212 -37.73 -6.79 134.58
N ASN A 213 -37.19 -7.03 133.37
CA ASN A 213 -36.76 -8.38 132.96
C ASN A 213 -35.33 -8.39 132.36
N SER A 214 -34.45 -9.19 132.99
CA SER A 214 -33.02 -9.31 132.70
C SER A 214 -32.67 -9.83 131.29
N LEU A 215 -33.60 -10.51 130.60
CA LEU A 215 -33.35 -11.16 129.31
C LEU A 215 -33.38 -10.17 128.12
N GLU A 216 -34.08 -9.04 128.27
CA GLU A 216 -34.21 -8.02 127.22
C GLU A 216 -33.03 -7.04 127.22
N LEU A 217 -32.43 -6.81 128.40
CA LEU A 217 -31.19 -6.04 128.54
C LEU A 217 -30.00 -6.75 127.86
N GLU A 218 -29.96 -8.08 127.93
CA GLU A 218 -28.92 -8.90 127.30
C GLU A 218 -29.01 -8.86 125.77
N LYS A 219 -30.22 -8.86 125.19
CA LYS A 219 -30.42 -8.66 123.74
C LYS A 219 -30.00 -7.27 123.27
N LEU A 220 -30.23 -6.22 124.07
CA LEU A 220 -29.78 -4.86 123.77
C LEU A 220 -28.26 -4.73 123.81
N LEU A 221 -27.61 -5.39 124.78
CA LEU A 221 -26.15 -5.45 124.88
C LEU A 221 -25.51 -6.12 123.66
N VAL A 222 -26.06 -7.25 123.20
CA VAL A 222 -25.60 -7.90 121.95
C VAL A 222 -25.74 -6.97 120.76
N LYS A 223 -26.85 -6.25 120.65
CA LYS A 223 -27.11 -5.29 119.56
C LYS A 223 -26.16 -4.08 119.61
N CYS A 224 -25.78 -3.62 120.81
CA CYS A 224 -24.74 -2.60 120.98
C CYS A 224 -23.36 -3.13 120.55
N CYS A 225 -23.01 -4.37 120.91
CA CYS A 225 -21.74 -4.98 120.48
C CYS A 225 -21.68 -5.19 118.95
N GLU A 226 -22.79 -5.55 118.30
CA GLU A 226 -22.88 -5.62 116.83
C GLU A 226 -22.66 -4.23 116.19
N LYS A 227 -23.19 -3.17 116.80
CA LYS A 227 -22.98 -1.79 116.34
C LYS A 227 -21.55 -1.31 116.56
N ASP A 228 -20.90 -1.71 117.64
CA ASP A 228 -19.48 -1.42 117.87
C ASP A 228 -18.58 -2.11 116.84
N LEU A 229 -18.92 -3.34 116.43
CA LEU A 229 -18.25 -4.03 115.31
C LEU A 229 -18.44 -3.31 113.98
N GLU A 230 -19.66 -2.83 113.70
CA GLU A 230 -19.97 -2.05 112.49
C GLU A 230 -19.22 -0.72 112.48
N LEU A 231 -19.15 -0.01 113.62
CA LEU A 231 -18.36 1.21 113.76
C LEU A 231 -16.87 0.96 113.50
N LYS A 232 -16.33 -0.13 114.05
CA LYS A 232 -14.93 -0.50 113.85
C LYS A 232 -14.62 -0.83 112.38
N TYR A 233 -15.54 -1.50 111.69
CA TYR A 233 -15.44 -1.77 110.26
C TYR A 233 -15.49 -0.48 109.42
N LEU A 234 -16.38 0.46 109.78
CA LEU A 234 -16.44 1.77 109.13
C LEU A 234 -15.16 2.60 109.37
N GLU A 235 -14.59 2.54 110.58
CA GLU A 235 -13.30 3.17 110.90
C GLU A 235 -12.15 2.60 110.05
N GLU A 236 -12.11 1.29 109.82
CA GLU A 236 -11.14 0.65 108.91
C GLU A 236 -11.33 1.10 107.45
N ILE A 237 -12.57 1.20 106.97
CA ILE A 237 -12.87 1.74 105.63
C ILE A 237 -12.39 3.19 105.51
N ILE A 238 -12.68 4.03 106.50
CA ILE A 238 -12.24 5.43 106.53
C ILE A 238 -10.72 5.51 106.50
N THR A 239 -10.02 4.62 107.22
CA THR A 239 -8.56 4.56 107.25
C THR A 239 -7.97 4.14 105.91
N SER A 240 -8.55 3.13 105.26
CA SER A 240 -8.20 2.69 103.91
C SER A 240 -8.40 3.80 102.86
N LEU A 241 -9.56 4.47 102.90
CA LEU A 241 -9.86 5.58 101.99
C LEU A 241 -8.89 6.76 102.19
N LYS A 242 -8.54 7.09 103.44
CA LYS A 242 -7.50 8.11 103.73
C LYS A 242 -6.14 7.73 103.15
N GLN A 243 -5.73 6.45 103.23
CA GLN A 243 -4.50 5.98 102.60
C GLN A 243 -4.54 6.04 101.08
N GLN A 244 -5.68 5.68 100.46
CA GLN A 244 -5.86 5.79 99.01
C GLN A 244 -5.76 7.25 98.56
N ILE A 245 -6.46 8.17 99.23
CA ILE A 245 -6.40 9.61 98.94
C ILE A 245 -4.97 10.12 99.01
N LYS A 246 -4.22 9.77 100.08
CA LYS A 246 -2.81 10.14 100.23
C LYS A 246 -1.94 9.66 99.05
N LYS A 247 -2.16 8.43 98.57
CA LYS A 247 -1.44 7.87 97.41
C LYS A 247 -1.78 8.58 96.10
N TYR A 248 -3.01 9.05 95.95
CA TYR A 248 -3.44 9.87 94.81
C TYR A 248 -2.88 11.30 94.86
N GLU A 249 -2.78 11.90 96.06
CA GLU A 249 -2.16 13.21 96.27
C GLU A 249 -0.64 13.21 95.97
N GLU A 250 0.05 12.08 96.19
CA GLU A 250 1.47 11.91 95.83
C GLU A 250 1.69 11.73 94.31
N ASN A 251 0.63 11.45 93.52
CA ASN A 251 0.71 11.15 92.08
C ASN A 251 -0.31 11.94 91.23
N ILE A 252 -0.45 13.25 91.48
CA ILE A 252 -1.49 14.08 90.83
C ILE A 252 -1.30 14.18 89.30
N PHE A 253 -0.08 14.01 88.78
CA PHE A 253 0.20 14.04 87.34
C PHE A 253 1.13 12.88 86.92
N PRO A 254 0.65 11.89 86.14
CA PRO A 254 1.51 10.87 85.56
C PRO A 254 2.49 11.50 84.56
N LEU A 255 3.79 11.25 84.72
CA LEU A 255 4.79 11.65 83.72
C LEU A 255 4.57 10.87 82.41
N ILE A 256 4.68 11.55 81.27
CA ILE A 256 4.58 10.92 79.96
C ILE A 256 5.93 10.29 79.62
N ASP A 257 5.97 8.96 79.51
CA ASP A 257 7.13 8.24 78.98
C ASP A 257 6.91 7.87 77.51
N LEU A 258 7.62 8.54 76.61
CA LEU A 258 7.50 8.36 75.17
C LEU A 258 8.54 7.35 74.68
N GLN A 259 8.11 6.10 74.48
CA GLN A 259 8.90 5.10 73.77
C GLN A 259 8.73 5.28 72.25
N VAL A 260 9.68 5.96 71.63
CA VAL A 260 9.72 6.16 70.17
C VAL A 260 10.58 5.08 69.53
N GLU A 261 9.95 3.99 69.07
CA GLU A 261 10.56 2.96 68.24
C GLU A 261 10.71 3.47 66.79
N THR A 262 11.95 3.83 66.41
CA THR A 262 12.32 4.10 65.02
C THR A 262 13.76 3.64 64.78
N SER A 263 14.04 3.22 63.55
CA SER A 263 15.23 2.47 63.11
C SER A 263 16.56 3.22 63.13
N ASP A 264 16.57 4.55 63.30
CA ASP A 264 17.79 5.36 63.39
C ASP A 264 17.90 6.10 64.72
N GLU A 265 18.91 5.76 65.51
CA GLU A 265 19.17 6.35 66.83
C GLU A 265 19.86 7.73 66.79
N SER A 266 20.27 8.23 65.62
CA SER A 266 21.16 9.39 65.50
C SER A 266 20.55 10.68 64.94
N SER A 267 19.23 10.76 64.71
CA SER A 267 18.58 12.00 64.24
C SER A 267 18.60 13.07 65.35
N ASP A 268 19.12 14.27 65.05
CA ASP A 268 19.10 15.42 65.95
C ASP A 268 17.67 15.80 66.37
N ASP A 269 16.67 15.52 65.53
CA ASP A 269 15.25 15.74 65.83
C ASP A 269 14.74 14.82 66.94
N LYS A 270 15.24 13.58 67.04
CA LYS A 270 14.88 12.64 68.12
C LYS A 270 15.44 13.07 69.46
N LYS A 271 16.65 13.68 69.47
CA LYS A 271 17.22 14.30 70.67
C LYS A 271 16.41 15.51 71.10
N LEU A 272 16.08 16.40 70.16
CA LEU A 272 15.27 17.58 70.43
C LEU A 272 13.88 17.22 70.98
N LEU A 273 13.23 16.18 70.44
CA LEU A 273 11.96 15.67 70.94
C LEU A 273 12.07 15.13 72.37
N LYS A 274 13.10 14.32 72.66
CA LYS A 274 13.34 13.80 74.02
C LYS A 274 13.62 14.92 75.02
N GLU A 275 14.40 15.93 74.62
CA GLU A 275 14.66 17.10 75.47
C GLU A 275 13.39 17.91 75.74
N ASN A 276 12.55 18.13 74.72
CA ASN A 276 11.28 18.81 74.87
C ASN A 276 10.33 18.04 75.82
N VAL A 277 10.16 16.73 75.63
CA VAL A 277 9.33 15.90 76.51
C VAL A 277 9.84 15.95 77.95
N LYS A 278 11.15 15.85 78.15
CA LYS A 278 11.76 15.95 79.49
C LYS A 278 11.56 17.32 80.12
N PHE A 279 11.72 18.40 79.35
CA PHE A 279 11.48 19.77 79.80
C PHE A 279 10.03 19.96 80.26
N TYR A 280 9.05 19.48 79.49
CA TYR A 280 7.63 19.60 79.84
C TYR A 280 7.23 18.72 81.02
N ASN A 281 7.74 17.49 81.11
CA ASN A 281 7.54 16.61 82.26
C ASN A 281 8.03 17.27 83.57
N ASN A 282 9.21 17.90 83.54
CA ASN A 282 9.73 18.64 84.71
C ASN A 282 8.80 19.81 85.10
N LYS A 283 8.19 20.49 84.12
CA LYS A 283 7.24 21.59 84.37
C LYS A 283 5.90 21.11 84.92
N ILE A 284 5.41 19.94 84.48
CA ILE A 284 4.24 19.28 85.06
C ILE A 284 4.51 18.89 86.52
N GLU A 285 5.69 18.35 86.82
CA GLU A 285 6.08 17.98 88.17
C GLU A 285 6.18 19.22 89.10
N GLU A 286 6.76 20.32 88.60
CA GLU A 286 6.81 21.60 89.32
C GLU A 286 5.39 22.14 89.64
N LEU A 287 4.47 22.02 88.68
CA LEU A 287 3.06 22.37 88.87
C LEU A 287 2.38 21.46 89.91
N GLY A 288 2.62 20.15 89.84
CA GLY A 288 2.09 19.18 90.81
C GLY A 288 2.54 19.47 92.24
N LYS A 289 3.83 19.77 92.43
CA LYS A 289 4.39 20.19 93.72
C LYS A 289 3.76 21.49 94.23
N CYS A 290 3.55 22.47 93.34
CA CYS A 290 2.90 23.73 93.67
C CYS A 290 1.44 23.49 94.14
N PHE A 291 0.69 22.66 93.41
CA PHE A 291 -0.70 22.35 93.75
C PHE A 291 -0.83 21.61 95.09
N ALA A 292 0.02 20.61 95.33
CA ALA A 292 0.05 19.88 96.61
C ALA A 292 0.41 20.81 97.79
N ALA A 293 1.36 21.73 97.59
CA ALA A 293 1.70 22.74 98.58
C ALA A 293 0.52 23.69 98.86
N GLN A 294 -0.22 24.08 97.83
CA GLN A 294 -1.40 24.94 97.95
C GLN A 294 -2.54 24.26 98.74
N CYS A 295 -2.82 22.98 98.48
CA CYS A 295 -3.79 22.18 99.25
C CYS A 295 -3.39 22.11 100.74
N SER A 296 -2.11 21.85 101.02
CA SER A 296 -1.59 21.78 102.38
C SER A 296 -1.65 23.12 103.14
N ARG A 297 -1.46 24.25 102.45
CA ARG A 297 -1.59 25.58 103.04
C ARG A 297 -3.04 25.94 103.33
N TYR A 298 -3.97 25.55 102.46
CA TYR A 298 -5.40 25.76 102.72
C TYR A 298 -5.84 25.09 104.03
N MET A 299 -5.37 23.87 104.29
CA MET A 299 -5.60 23.17 105.56
C MET A 299 -5.00 23.94 106.76
N ARG A 300 -3.75 24.40 106.67
CA ARG A 300 -3.11 25.21 107.73
C ARG A 300 -3.86 26.52 108.02
N ILE A 301 -4.30 27.22 106.97
CA ILE A 301 -5.09 28.45 107.12
C ILE A 301 -6.41 28.15 107.83
N GLN A 302 -7.10 27.06 107.46
CA GLN A 302 -8.32 26.64 108.15
C GLN A 302 -8.09 26.33 109.63
N GLU A 303 -6.99 25.66 109.97
CA GLU A 303 -6.59 25.38 111.36
C GLU A 303 -6.37 26.69 112.15
N PHE A 304 -5.55 27.62 111.63
CA PHE A 304 -5.31 28.90 112.30
C PHE A 304 -6.59 29.75 112.46
N LEU A 305 -7.47 29.73 111.46
CA LEU A 305 -8.75 30.44 111.52
C LEU A 305 -9.68 29.81 112.56
N LYS A 306 -9.72 28.49 112.66
CA LYS A 306 -10.51 27.76 113.66
C LYS A 306 -9.99 28.03 115.07
N GLU A 307 -8.68 27.91 115.30
CA GLU A 307 -8.07 28.20 116.59
C GLU A 307 -8.26 29.68 117.00
N SER A 308 -8.21 30.60 116.03
CA SER A 308 -8.51 32.02 116.27
C SER A 308 -9.98 32.23 116.64
N ALA A 309 -10.91 31.55 115.96
CA ALA A 309 -12.34 31.61 116.25
C ALA A 309 -12.66 31.03 117.64
N ASP A 310 -12.05 29.90 118.00
CA ASP A 310 -12.21 29.28 119.32
C ASP A 310 -11.73 30.23 120.44
N ILE A 311 -10.59 30.92 120.25
CA ILE A 311 -10.09 31.92 121.20
C ILE A 311 -11.07 33.11 121.32
N ILE A 312 -11.58 33.63 120.20
CA ILE A 312 -12.55 34.72 120.20
C ILE A 312 -13.83 34.31 120.93
N GLN A 313 -14.32 33.10 120.68
CA GLN A 313 -15.52 32.55 121.32
C GLN A 313 -15.34 32.38 122.84
N ILE A 314 -14.12 32.04 123.31
CA ILE A 314 -13.80 32.00 124.75
C ILE A 314 -13.91 33.39 125.38
N PHE A 315 -13.44 34.44 124.68
CA PHE A 315 -13.58 35.83 125.16
C PHE A 315 -15.04 36.29 125.17
N GLU A 316 -15.80 36.01 124.12
CA GLU A 316 -17.23 36.35 124.02
C GLU A 316 -18.04 35.66 125.13
N ASN A 317 -17.78 34.38 125.41
CA ASN A 317 -18.46 33.63 126.47
C ASN A 317 -18.04 34.06 127.89
N SER A 318 -16.80 34.55 128.06
CA SER A 318 -16.30 35.09 129.33
C SER A 318 -16.90 36.44 129.69
N GLU A 319 -17.30 37.25 128.71
CA GLU A 319 -17.98 38.54 128.93
C GLU A 319 -19.43 38.35 129.41
N VAL A 320 -20.06 37.23 129.05
CA VAL A 320 -21.47 36.91 129.35
C VAL A 320 -21.65 36.27 130.73
N LEU A 321 -20.65 35.57 131.26
CA LEU A 321 -20.68 34.90 132.56
C LEU A 321 -19.94 35.73 133.64
N SER A 322 -20.64 36.66 134.28
CA SER A 322 -20.08 37.71 135.17
C SER A 322 -19.36 37.25 136.46
N ASN A 323 -19.04 35.96 136.64
CA ASN A 323 -18.46 35.42 137.90
C ASN A 323 -17.17 34.59 137.74
N SER A 324 -16.51 34.57 136.58
CA SER A 324 -15.15 34.01 136.45
C SER A 324 -14.24 34.96 135.68
N SER A 325 -13.42 35.73 136.37
CA SER A 325 -12.35 36.48 135.70
C SER A 325 -11.34 35.48 135.12
N LEU A 326 -11.11 35.54 133.80
CA LEU A 326 -10.02 34.79 133.20
C LEU A 326 -8.69 35.25 133.83
N PRO A 327 -7.78 34.34 134.22
CA PRO A 327 -6.47 34.71 134.73
C PRO A 327 -5.74 35.61 133.72
N GLU A 328 -5.19 36.71 134.21
CA GLU A 328 -4.55 37.76 133.40
C GLU A 328 -3.41 37.20 132.52
N ASP A 329 -2.72 36.16 133.01
CA ASP A 329 -1.71 35.39 132.28
C ASP A 329 -2.26 34.64 131.06
N LYS A 330 -3.48 34.09 131.14
CA LYS A 330 -4.13 33.39 130.01
C LYS A 330 -4.61 34.38 128.95
N VAL A 331 -5.10 35.55 129.37
CA VAL A 331 -5.49 36.62 128.44
C VAL A 331 -4.28 37.12 127.66
N LYS A 332 -3.11 37.23 128.31
CA LYS A 332 -1.85 37.59 127.66
C LYS A 332 -1.40 36.51 126.66
N ASP A 333 -1.45 35.23 127.04
CA ASP A 333 -1.12 34.10 126.17
C ASP A 333 -2.01 34.05 124.92
N TYR A 334 -3.34 34.23 125.08
CA TYR A 334 -4.25 34.26 123.93
C TYR A 334 -4.03 35.46 123.00
N LYS A 335 -3.73 36.65 123.55
CA LYS A 335 -3.37 37.82 122.73
C LYS A 335 -2.06 37.61 121.96
N GLU A 336 -1.11 36.89 122.53
CA GLU A 336 0.15 36.54 121.88
C GLU A 336 -0.05 35.50 120.76
N LYS A 337 -0.85 34.45 121.03
CA LYS A 337 -1.28 33.48 120.02
C LYS A 337 -2.03 34.12 118.85
N LEU A 338 -2.99 35.01 119.11
CA LEU A 338 -3.71 35.73 118.05
C LEU A 338 -2.79 36.62 117.21
N ARG A 339 -1.78 37.26 117.82
CA ARG A 339 -0.77 38.03 117.06
C ARG A 339 0.10 37.13 116.19
N GLU A 340 0.48 35.97 116.71
CA GLU A 340 1.24 34.97 115.96
C GLU A 340 0.41 34.38 114.80
N TYR A 341 -0.86 34.02 115.03
CA TYR A 341 -1.75 33.56 113.97
C TYR A 341 -1.97 34.62 112.91
N ARG A 342 -2.16 35.89 113.30
CA ARG A 342 -2.27 37.01 112.35
C ARG A 342 -1.02 37.14 111.47
N LYS A 343 0.17 37.01 112.06
CA LYS A 343 1.43 37.05 111.31
C LYS A 343 1.52 35.89 110.32
N ARG A 344 1.27 34.66 110.78
CA ARG A 344 1.28 33.46 109.92
C ARG A 344 0.24 33.52 108.80
N LEU A 345 -0.96 34.06 109.07
CA LEU A 345 -1.99 34.26 108.05
C LEU A 345 -1.55 35.25 106.97
N ILE A 346 -0.82 36.32 107.32
CA ILE A 346 -0.26 37.26 106.35
C ILE A 346 0.84 36.58 105.52
N ASP A 347 1.74 35.84 106.15
CA ASP A 347 2.81 35.11 105.46
C ASP A 347 2.23 34.08 104.47
N GLU A 348 1.22 33.32 104.88
CA GLU A 348 0.52 32.35 104.02
C GLU A 348 -0.26 33.03 102.87
N GLN A 349 -0.82 34.23 103.10
CA GLN A 349 -1.47 35.02 102.04
C GLN A 349 -0.46 35.49 100.98
N ILE A 350 0.73 35.96 101.39
CA ILE A 350 1.81 36.35 100.46
C ILE A 350 2.25 35.14 99.64
N GLN A 351 2.49 34.01 100.32
CA GLN A 351 2.90 32.75 99.68
C GLN A 351 1.82 32.24 98.70
N SER A 352 0.53 32.43 99.01
CA SER A 352 -0.60 32.11 98.11
C SER A 352 -0.62 33.02 96.86
N ILE A 353 -0.19 34.28 96.95
CA ILE A 353 -0.08 35.17 95.79
C ILE A 353 1.07 34.70 94.88
N ASP A 354 2.21 34.32 95.46
CA ASP A 354 3.37 33.82 94.72
C ASP A 354 3.05 32.51 93.96
N ASP A 355 2.39 31.55 94.62
CA ASP A 355 1.94 30.31 93.98
C ASP A 355 0.99 30.56 92.80
N LYS A 356 0.08 31.54 92.92
CA LYS A 356 -0.80 31.94 91.81
C LYS A 356 -0.01 32.50 90.63
N GLN A 357 1.03 33.30 90.89
CA GLN A 357 1.90 33.80 89.81
C GLN A 357 2.67 32.68 89.11
N ILE A 358 3.18 31.70 89.86
CA ILE A 358 3.83 30.49 89.30
C ILE A 358 2.83 29.72 88.44
N THR A 359 1.62 29.50 88.95
CA THR A 359 0.55 28.79 88.22
C THR A 359 0.21 29.49 86.90
N ILE A 360 0.05 30.82 86.90
CA ILE A 360 -0.22 31.60 85.68
C ILE A 360 0.94 31.50 84.68
N LYS A 361 2.20 31.54 85.13
CA LYS A 361 3.37 31.39 84.25
C LYS A 361 3.39 30.02 83.59
N VAL A 362 3.17 28.96 84.37
CA VAL A 362 3.12 27.58 83.87
C VAL A 362 1.95 27.39 82.89
N GLN A 363 0.77 27.92 83.23
CA GLN A 363 -0.41 27.88 82.35
C GLN A 363 -0.16 28.54 80.99
N LYS A 364 0.46 29.73 80.97
CA LYS A 364 0.80 30.42 79.71
C LYS A 364 1.76 29.61 78.84
N GLN A 365 2.71 28.91 79.46
CA GLN A 365 3.65 28.04 78.74
C GLN A 365 2.95 26.84 78.13
N PHE A 366 2.03 26.19 78.85
CA PHE A 366 1.21 25.11 78.30
C PHE A 366 0.30 25.58 77.17
N GLN A 367 -0.33 26.75 77.31
CA GLN A 367 -1.18 27.29 76.26
C GLN A 367 -0.39 27.57 74.97
N LYS A 368 0.83 28.10 75.10
CA LYS A 368 1.73 28.28 73.95
C LYS A 368 2.08 26.93 73.32
N MET A 369 2.45 25.93 74.12
CA MET A 369 2.79 24.59 73.63
C MET A 369 1.63 23.94 72.87
N LEU A 370 0.41 24.00 73.39
CA LEU A 370 -0.77 23.48 72.69
C LEU A 370 -1.03 24.20 71.37
N SER A 371 -0.77 25.51 71.29
CA SER A 371 -0.86 26.27 70.05
C SER A 371 0.19 25.83 69.03
N ASP A 372 1.44 25.63 69.46
CA ASP A 372 2.53 25.17 68.60
C ASP A 372 2.23 23.76 68.05
N TYR A 373 1.71 22.85 68.89
CA TYR A 373 1.27 21.52 68.43
C TYR A 373 0.11 21.57 67.43
N ASN A 374 -0.89 22.43 67.66
CA ASN A 374 -1.98 22.60 66.70
C ASN A 374 -1.46 23.10 65.35
N ALA A 375 -0.50 24.01 65.32
CA ALA A 375 0.12 24.48 64.08
C ALA A 375 0.81 23.33 63.31
N VAL A 376 1.58 22.49 64.01
CA VAL A 376 2.23 21.31 63.40
C VAL A 376 1.20 20.31 62.87
N ILE A 377 0.09 20.10 63.60
CA ILE A 377 -1.00 19.23 63.11
C ILE A 377 -1.57 19.76 61.79
N TYR A 378 -1.81 21.07 61.68
CA TYR A 378 -2.29 21.66 60.42
C TYR A 378 -1.29 21.48 59.27
N GLU A 379 0.01 21.69 59.53
CA GLU A 379 1.04 21.45 58.52
C GLU A 379 1.07 19.98 58.07
N LEU A 380 0.95 19.03 59.01
CA LEU A 380 0.88 17.61 58.69
C LEU A 380 -0.38 17.24 57.89
N GLU A 381 -1.51 17.87 58.15
CA GLU A 381 -2.72 17.67 57.34
C GLU A 381 -2.56 18.16 55.91
N ILE A 382 -1.94 19.34 55.72
CA ILE A 382 -1.63 19.87 54.39
C ILE A 382 -0.71 18.90 53.64
N LEU A 383 0.36 18.44 54.29
CA LEU A 383 1.31 17.49 53.71
C LEU A 383 0.65 16.14 53.36
N ARG A 384 -0.26 15.65 54.21
CA ARG A 384 -1.04 14.43 53.92
C ARG A 384 -1.89 14.60 52.66
N ASP A 385 -2.54 15.74 52.51
CA ASP A 385 -3.42 16.02 51.37
C ASP A 385 -2.60 16.20 50.08
N GLU A 386 -1.43 16.84 50.15
CA GLU A 386 -0.49 16.96 49.03
C GLU A 386 0.08 15.59 48.62
N ASN A 387 0.48 14.75 49.57
CA ASN A 387 0.92 13.39 49.29
C ASN A 387 -0.17 12.55 48.64
N SER A 388 -1.43 12.72 49.09
CA SER A 388 -2.58 12.05 48.47
C SER A 388 -2.75 12.49 47.01
N LYS A 389 -2.61 13.79 46.72
CA LYS A 389 -2.63 14.31 45.33
C LYS A 389 -1.50 13.71 44.50
N LEU A 390 -0.27 13.70 45.01
CA LEU A 390 0.90 13.10 44.33
C LEU A 390 0.66 11.63 43.99
N ALA A 391 0.13 10.84 44.93
CA ALA A 391 -0.20 9.44 44.69
C ALA A 391 -1.22 9.28 43.55
N THR A 392 -2.26 10.12 43.50
CA THR A 392 -3.23 10.09 42.39
C THR A 392 -2.62 10.49 41.05
N MET A 393 -1.72 11.48 41.02
CA MET A 393 -1.00 11.88 39.80
C MET A 393 -0.09 10.77 39.30
N GLN A 394 0.63 10.10 40.20
CA GLN A 394 1.49 8.96 39.85
C GLN A 394 0.68 7.79 39.30
N THR A 395 -0.49 7.51 39.88
CA THR A 395 -1.40 6.47 39.39
C THR A 395 -1.90 6.80 37.98
N LYS A 396 -2.39 8.03 37.76
CA LYS A 396 -2.82 8.49 36.44
C LYS A 396 -1.70 8.45 35.40
N ALA A 397 -0.49 8.89 35.76
CA ALA A 397 0.67 8.81 34.87
C ALA A 397 1.03 7.35 34.51
N SER A 398 0.92 6.43 35.48
CA SER A 398 1.12 5.00 35.23
C SER A 398 0.05 4.42 34.30
N GLU A 399 -1.23 4.80 34.50
CA GLU A 399 -2.34 4.39 33.64
C GLU A 399 -2.18 4.94 32.21
N GLU A 400 -1.83 6.22 32.05
CA GLU A 400 -1.56 6.82 30.73
C GLU A 400 -0.39 6.13 30.02
N ASN A 401 0.68 5.82 30.75
CA ASN A 401 1.82 5.09 30.18
C ASN A 401 1.43 3.67 29.78
N SER A 402 0.63 2.97 30.60
CA SER A 402 0.11 1.65 30.27
C SER A 402 -0.79 1.69 29.04
N GLN A 403 -1.63 2.73 28.90
CA GLN A 403 -2.47 2.92 27.72
C GLN A 403 -1.65 3.19 26.47
N LYS A 404 -0.65 4.08 26.55
CA LYS A 404 0.28 4.34 25.43
C LYS A 404 1.02 3.08 25.01
N LEU A 405 1.43 2.25 25.96
CA LEU A 405 2.10 0.98 25.67
C LEU A 405 1.16 0.02 24.91
N ALA A 406 -0.09 -0.11 25.35
CA ALA A 406 -1.11 -0.93 24.69
C ALA A 406 -1.43 -0.43 23.27
N ASP A 407 -1.49 0.88 23.06
CA ASP A 407 -1.72 1.47 21.74
C ASP A 407 -0.54 1.21 20.78
N ILE A 408 0.71 1.28 21.29
CA ILE A 408 1.91 0.93 20.51
C ILE A 408 1.91 -0.57 20.14
N GLU A 409 1.60 -1.44 21.10
CA GLU A 409 1.55 -2.89 20.87
C GLU A 409 0.51 -3.26 19.80
N LYS A 410 -0.66 -2.62 19.85
CA LYS A 410 -1.69 -2.77 18.81
C LYS A 410 -1.20 -2.31 17.44
N HIS A 411 -0.52 -1.16 17.35
CA HIS A 411 0.04 -0.68 16.08
C HIS A 411 1.10 -1.64 15.51
N LEU A 412 1.95 -2.21 16.36
CA LEU A 412 2.94 -3.20 15.95
C LEU A 412 2.29 -4.48 15.40
N ASP A 413 1.20 -4.95 16.02
CA ASP A 413 0.44 -6.10 15.53
C ASP A 413 -0.22 -5.82 14.16
N GLU A 414 -0.75 -4.60 13.97
CA GLU A 414 -1.29 -4.16 12.68
C GLU A 414 -0.20 -4.10 11.60
N GLU A 415 0.96 -3.51 11.88
CA GLU A 415 2.09 -3.49 10.95
C GLU A 415 2.61 -4.88 10.61
N LYS A 416 2.72 -5.77 11.60
CA LYS A 416 3.13 -7.15 11.39
C LYS A 416 2.17 -7.89 10.46
N LYS A 417 0.86 -7.67 10.62
CA LYS A 417 -0.16 -8.25 9.73
C LYS A 417 -0.04 -7.73 8.30
N ILE A 418 0.23 -6.43 8.12
CA ILE A 418 0.49 -5.85 6.79
C ILE A 418 1.71 -6.51 6.16
N LEU A 419 2.80 -6.64 6.90
CA LEU A 419 4.05 -7.22 6.42
C LEU A 419 3.90 -8.71 6.06
N ASP A 420 3.13 -9.48 6.83
CA ASP A 420 2.80 -10.87 6.52
C ASP A 420 1.95 -10.99 5.24
N ASN A 421 1.02 -10.06 5.01
CA ASN A 421 0.25 -10.00 3.76
C ASN A 421 1.15 -9.67 2.56
N GLU A 422 1.99 -8.63 2.65
CA GLU A 422 2.95 -8.27 1.59
C GLU A 422 3.90 -9.42 1.26
N LYS A 423 4.39 -10.13 2.29
CA LYS A 423 5.23 -11.32 2.11
C LYS A 423 4.49 -12.42 1.36
N THR A 424 3.20 -12.60 1.62
CA THR A 424 2.36 -13.59 0.93
C THR A 424 2.16 -13.21 -0.54
N GLU A 425 1.82 -11.95 -0.82
CA GLU A 425 1.68 -11.43 -2.18
C GLU A 425 2.98 -11.56 -2.99
N LEU A 426 4.13 -11.23 -2.40
CA LEU A 426 5.43 -11.40 -3.05
C LEU A 426 5.73 -12.88 -3.36
N LEU A 427 5.29 -13.80 -2.50
CA LEU A 427 5.48 -15.23 -2.69
C LEU A 427 4.61 -15.75 -3.84
N GLU A 428 3.38 -15.27 -3.96
CA GLU A 428 2.49 -15.53 -5.10
C GLU A 428 3.04 -14.96 -6.41
N GLN A 429 3.50 -13.72 -6.41
CA GLN A 429 4.15 -13.10 -7.57
C GLN A 429 5.38 -13.91 -8.03
N ARG A 430 6.21 -14.37 -7.08
CA ARG A 430 7.36 -15.21 -7.39
C ARG A 430 6.95 -16.54 -8.04
N LEU A 431 5.87 -17.17 -7.56
CA LEU A 431 5.35 -18.40 -8.16
C LEU A 431 4.81 -18.15 -9.58
N SER A 432 4.10 -17.04 -9.81
CA SER A 432 3.62 -16.65 -11.13
C SER A 432 4.78 -16.43 -12.11
N LEU A 433 5.82 -15.69 -11.71
CA LEU A 433 7.01 -15.48 -12.53
C LEU A 433 7.76 -16.78 -12.81
N GLN A 434 7.80 -17.71 -11.86
CA GLN A 434 8.41 -19.02 -12.07
C GLN A 434 7.62 -19.85 -13.10
N PHE A 435 6.29 -19.73 -13.11
CA PHE A 435 5.43 -20.37 -14.10
C PHE A 435 5.63 -19.76 -15.50
N GLU A 436 5.63 -18.43 -15.61
CA GLU A 436 5.93 -17.73 -16.86
C GLU A 436 7.33 -18.09 -17.41
N LYS A 437 8.35 -18.13 -16.54
CA LYS A 437 9.69 -18.57 -16.92
C LYS A 437 9.68 -19.97 -17.51
N LYS A 438 8.87 -20.89 -16.97
CA LYS A 438 8.73 -22.25 -17.49
C LYS A 438 8.12 -22.24 -18.89
N LEU A 439 7.06 -21.46 -19.12
CA LEU A 439 6.43 -21.32 -20.44
C LEU A 439 7.42 -20.75 -21.48
N VAL A 440 8.20 -19.75 -21.11
CA VAL A 440 9.24 -19.17 -21.98
C VAL A 440 10.32 -20.19 -22.34
N ILE A 441 10.72 -21.04 -21.38
CA ILE A 441 11.68 -22.13 -21.65
C ILE A 441 11.07 -23.14 -22.64
N GLU A 442 9.82 -23.55 -22.45
CA GLU A 442 9.12 -24.47 -23.35
C GLU A 442 8.98 -23.88 -24.77
N GLU A 443 8.69 -22.58 -24.89
CA GLU A 443 8.63 -21.90 -26.20
C GLU A 443 10.01 -21.79 -26.86
N LYS A 444 11.05 -21.49 -26.09
CA LYS A 444 12.43 -21.48 -26.59
C LYS A 444 12.83 -22.86 -27.14
N GLU A 445 12.50 -23.93 -26.44
CA GLU A 445 12.77 -25.31 -26.88
C GLU A 445 12.04 -25.63 -28.21
N LYS A 446 10.80 -25.17 -28.38
CA LYS A 446 10.07 -25.31 -29.65
C LYS A 446 10.76 -24.57 -30.80
N ILE A 447 11.16 -23.32 -30.58
CA ILE A 447 11.86 -22.51 -31.58
C ILE A 447 13.23 -23.15 -31.94
N GLU A 448 13.95 -23.69 -30.96
CA GLU A 448 15.22 -24.39 -31.17
C GLU A 448 15.02 -25.65 -32.06
N ALA A 449 13.94 -26.39 -31.84
CA ALA A 449 13.57 -27.55 -32.65
C ALA A 449 13.20 -27.15 -34.10
N GLU A 450 12.41 -26.08 -34.27
CA GLU A 450 12.08 -25.54 -35.60
C GLU A 450 13.33 -25.06 -36.35
N ARG A 451 14.23 -24.34 -35.67
CA ARG A 451 15.51 -23.92 -36.24
C ARG A 451 16.35 -25.10 -36.69
N SER A 452 16.41 -26.17 -35.90
CA SER A 452 17.13 -27.40 -36.24
C SER A 452 16.54 -28.06 -37.48
N SER A 453 15.20 -28.14 -37.58
CA SER A 453 14.49 -28.67 -38.75
C SER A 453 14.77 -27.84 -40.01
N LEU A 454 14.66 -26.51 -39.92
CA LEU A 454 14.96 -25.60 -41.03
C LEU A 454 16.41 -25.67 -41.48
N SER A 455 17.35 -25.85 -40.54
CA SER A 455 18.77 -26.04 -40.87
C SER A 455 18.97 -27.31 -41.71
N LEU A 456 18.30 -28.41 -41.35
CA LEU A 456 18.37 -29.67 -42.07
C LEU A 456 17.71 -29.57 -43.47
N GLU A 457 16.60 -28.86 -43.59
CA GLU A 457 15.98 -28.58 -44.88
C GLU A 457 16.88 -27.72 -45.78
N LYS A 458 17.53 -26.68 -45.21
CA LYS A 458 18.50 -25.86 -45.92
C LYS A 458 19.68 -26.70 -46.44
N GLU A 459 20.17 -27.65 -45.65
CA GLU A 459 21.25 -28.55 -46.05
C GLU A 459 20.84 -29.44 -47.24
N LYS A 460 19.63 -30.03 -47.19
CA LYS A 460 19.05 -30.78 -48.32
C LYS A 460 18.92 -29.94 -49.60
N LEU A 461 18.51 -28.67 -49.47
CA LEU A 461 18.43 -27.76 -50.62
C LEU A 461 19.81 -27.42 -51.19
N ILE A 462 20.84 -27.26 -50.34
CA ILE A 462 22.22 -27.06 -50.79
C ILE A 462 22.72 -28.30 -51.54
N GLU A 463 22.44 -29.50 -51.03
CA GLU A 463 22.78 -30.76 -51.68
C GLU A 463 22.10 -30.86 -53.05
N ALA A 464 20.78 -30.68 -53.11
CA ALA A 464 20.03 -30.70 -54.37
C ALA A 464 20.54 -29.67 -55.39
N ARG A 465 20.88 -28.45 -54.93
CA ARG A 465 21.50 -27.42 -55.79
C ARG A 465 22.84 -27.88 -56.34
N THR A 466 23.64 -28.57 -55.54
CA THR A 466 24.96 -29.08 -55.95
C THR A 466 24.79 -30.18 -57.00
N SER A 467 23.87 -31.13 -56.79
CA SER A 467 23.55 -32.18 -57.77
C SER A 467 23.03 -31.60 -59.10
N LEU A 468 22.15 -30.59 -59.05
CA LEU A 468 21.66 -29.91 -60.25
C LEU A 468 22.77 -29.15 -60.98
N LEU A 469 23.73 -28.58 -60.26
CA LEU A 469 24.90 -27.93 -60.86
C LEU A 469 25.77 -28.95 -61.58
N GLU A 470 26.01 -30.11 -60.96
CA GLU A 470 26.75 -31.22 -61.58
C GLU A 470 26.05 -31.71 -62.86
N GLU A 471 24.73 -31.94 -62.80
CA GLU A 471 23.93 -32.31 -63.97
C GLU A 471 24.04 -31.27 -65.08
N ARG A 472 23.91 -29.97 -64.75
CA ARG A 472 24.08 -28.88 -65.72
C ARG A 472 25.46 -28.92 -66.37
N THR A 473 26.53 -29.08 -65.57
CA THR A 473 27.89 -29.16 -66.12
C THR A 473 28.10 -30.38 -67.03
N SER A 474 27.44 -31.50 -66.72
CA SER A 474 27.44 -32.69 -67.58
C SER A 474 26.72 -32.43 -68.91
N LEU A 475 25.54 -31.80 -68.86
CA LEU A 475 24.78 -31.40 -70.04
C LEU A 475 25.55 -30.39 -70.91
N ASP A 476 26.21 -29.40 -70.30
CA ASP A 476 27.06 -28.44 -71.00
C ASP A 476 28.20 -29.16 -71.74
N ARG A 477 28.85 -30.12 -71.07
CA ARG A 477 29.89 -30.96 -71.68
C ARG A 477 29.34 -31.79 -72.84
N GLN A 478 28.15 -32.37 -72.69
CA GLN A 478 27.50 -33.13 -73.74
C GLN A 478 27.15 -32.23 -74.94
N SER A 479 26.62 -31.03 -74.70
CA SER A 479 26.33 -30.03 -75.73
C SER A 479 27.57 -29.64 -76.53
N LEU A 480 28.71 -29.42 -75.85
CA LEU A 480 29.99 -29.16 -76.50
C LEU A 480 30.46 -30.31 -77.39
N LEU A 481 30.26 -31.56 -76.95
CA LEU A 481 30.58 -32.74 -77.78
C LEU A 481 29.70 -32.81 -79.03
N TYR A 482 28.39 -32.57 -78.91
CA TYR A 482 27.48 -32.54 -80.06
C TYR A 482 27.81 -31.42 -81.05
N GLU A 483 28.14 -30.21 -80.58
CA GLU A 483 28.56 -29.13 -81.48
C GLU A 483 29.90 -29.45 -82.17
N ALA A 484 30.84 -30.12 -81.48
CA ALA A 484 32.06 -30.61 -82.10
C ALA A 484 31.79 -31.67 -83.18
N GLU A 485 30.92 -32.64 -82.90
CA GLU A 485 30.51 -33.69 -83.84
C GLU A 485 29.81 -33.09 -85.07
N LYS A 486 28.85 -32.19 -84.86
CA LYS A 486 28.21 -31.42 -85.94
C LYS A 486 29.23 -30.66 -86.78
N GLY A 487 30.25 -30.08 -86.15
CA GLY A 487 31.38 -29.45 -86.83
C GLY A 487 32.18 -30.43 -87.70
N THR A 488 32.45 -31.65 -87.21
CA THR A 488 33.11 -32.70 -88.00
C THR A 488 32.26 -33.18 -89.16
N LEU A 489 30.98 -33.47 -88.94
CA LEU A 489 30.03 -33.86 -89.99
C LEU A 489 29.89 -32.79 -91.07
N GLN A 490 29.90 -31.51 -90.70
CA GLN A 490 29.85 -30.41 -91.67
C GLN A 490 31.14 -30.35 -92.53
N LYS A 491 32.31 -30.67 -91.96
CA LYS A 491 33.56 -30.81 -92.72
C LYS A 491 33.50 -32.00 -93.67
N GLU A 492 33.02 -33.15 -93.22
CA GLU A 492 32.82 -34.34 -94.06
C GLU A 492 31.83 -34.07 -95.19
N LYS A 493 30.70 -33.42 -94.90
CA LYS A 493 29.73 -32.99 -95.91
C LYS A 493 30.38 -32.10 -96.98
N LYS A 494 31.19 -31.11 -96.57
CA LYS A 494 31.94 -30.25 -97.51
C LYS A 494 32.94 -31.06 -98.34
N LEU A 495 33.62 -32.04 -97.75
CA LEU A 495 34.57 -32.91 -98.45
C LEU A 495 33.86 -33.80 -99.48
N LEU A 496 32.75 -34.43 -99.08
CA LEU A 496 31.90 -35.23 -99.96
C LEU A 496 31.35 -34.38 -101.11
N HIS A 497 30.88 -33.16 -100.84
CA HIS A 497 30.40 -32.25 -101.87
C HIS A 497 31.49 -31.94 -102.90
N LYS A 498 32.71 -31.59 -102.45
CA LYS A 498 33.87 -31.42 -103.35
C LYS A 498 34.14 -32.66 -104.19
N LYS A 499 34.05 -33.85 -103.61
CA LYS A 499 34.25 -35.11 -104.33
C LYS A 499 33.15 -35.36 -105.36
N CYS A 500 31.89 -35.02 -105.04
CA CYS A 500 30.78 -35.05 -105.99
C CYS A 500 31.01 -34.07 -107.16
N ASP A 501 31.45 -32.85 -106.87
CA ASP A 501 31.76 -31.84 -107.91
C ASP A 501 32.90 -32.34 -108.83
N GLU A 502 33.93 -32.96 -108.26
CA GLU A 502 35.04 -33.51 -109.02
C GLU A 502 34.61 -34.70 -109.90
N LEU A 503 33.77 -35.60 -109.37
CA LEU A 503 33.16 -36.66 -110.17
C LEU A 503 32.24 -36.11 -111.27
N MET A 504 31.47 -35.06 -110.99
CA MET A 504 30.63 -34.38 -111.97
C MET A 504 31.47 -33.79 -113.10
N ASN A 505 32.58 -33.12 -112.78
CA ASN A 505 33.53 -32.61 -113.77
C ASN A 505 34.12 -33.76 -114.61
N GLN A 506 34.48 -34.88 -114.00
CA GLN A 506 34.95 -36.07 -114.73
C GLN A 506 33.88 -36.62 -115.68
N ILE A 507 32.63 -36.73 -115.22
CA ILE A 507 31.49 -37.14 -116.06
C ILE A 507 31.30 -36.15 -117.22
N GLU A 508 31.45 -34.85 -116.99
CA GLU A 508 31.31 -33.82 -118.02
C GLU A 508 32.43 -33.90 -119.07
N ILE A 509 33.68 -34.12 -118.64
CA ILE A 509 34.81 -34.41 -119.54
C ILE A 509 34.51 -35.66 -120.38
N LEU A 510 34.11 -36.77 -119.76
CA LEU A 510 33.77 -38.01 -120.47
C LEU A 510 32.60 -37.82 -121.44
N ARG A 511 31.59 -37.03 -121.07
CA ARG A 511 30.48 -36.65 -121.98
C ARG A 511 30.98 -35.85 -123.17
N HIS A 512 31.89 -34.90 -122.95
CA HIS A 512 32.48 -34.12 -124.04
C HIS A 512 33.29 -35.00 -125.00
N GLU A 513 34.11 -35.90 -124.47
CA GLU A 513 34.86 -36.89 -125.25
C GLU A 513 33.93 -37.81 -126.06
N SER A 514 32.87 -38.32 -125.42
CA SER A 514 31.85 -39.14 -126.09
C SER A 514 31.11 -38.36 -127.18
N SER A 515 30.76 -37.10 -126.95
CA SER A 515 30.16 -36.22 -127.97
C SER A 515 31.10 -36.01 -129.15
N LYS A 516 32.39 -35.79 -128.89
CA LYS A 516 33.40 -35.65 -129.94
C LYS A 516 33.52 -36.94 -130.76
N ALA A 517 33.58 -38.10 -130.12
CA ALA A 517 33.57 -39.39 -130.80
C ALA A 517 32.30 -39.57 -131.66
N ASN A 518 31.12 -39.20 -131.15
CA ASN A 518 29.87 -39.23 -131.91
C ASN A 518 29.92 -38.33 -133.16
N THR A 519 30.47 -37.12 -133.07
CA THR A 519 30.64 -36.26 -134.26
C THR A 519 31.60 -36.86 -135.29
N THR A 520 32.67 -37.52 -134.84
CA THR A 520 33.59 -38.25 -135.74
C THR A 520 32.87 -39.42 -136.42
N ILE A 521 32.08 -40.20 -135.68
CA ILE A 521 31.25 -41.28 -136.24
C ILE A 521 30.27 -40.72 -137.28
N GLN A 522 29.60 -39.60 -137.00
CA GLN A 522 28.70 -38.94 -137.97
C GLN A 522 29.43 -38.50 -139.24
N GLN A 523 30.64 -37.93 -139.13
CA GLN A 523 31.46 -37.56 -140.28
C GLN A 523 31.88 -38.79 -141.11
N LEU A 524 32.30 -39.87 -140.45
CA LEU A 524 32.63 -41.13 -141.12
C LEU A 524 31.42 -41.71 -141.86
N ASN A 525 30.23 -41.68 -141.26
CA ASN A 525 28.99 -42.12 -141.91
C ASN A 525 28.65 -41.27 -143.15
N LEU A 526 28.82 -39.94 -143.09
CA LEU A 526 28.60 -39.06 -144.25
C LEU A 526 29.57 -39.39 -145.39
N ASN A 527 30.84 -39.62 -145.07
CA ASN A 527 31.84 -40.04 -146.06
C ASN A 527 31.50 -41.41 -146.66
N ASN A 528 30.99 -42.34 -145.85
CA ASN A 528 30.55 -43.65 -146.33
C ASN A 528 29.37 -43.53 -147.31
N SER A 529 28.38 -42.65 -147.04
CA SER A 529 27.30 -42.38 -147.99
C SER A 529 27.81 -41.80 -149.31
N LYS A 530 28.77 -40.87 -149.28
CA LYS A 530 29.39 -40.34 -150.51
C LYS A 530 30.14 -41.42 -151.29
N LEU A 531 30.85 -42.31 -150.61
CA LEU A 531 31.52 -43.44 -151.25
C LEU A 531 30.51 -44.40 -151.91
N LYS A 532 29.37 -44.63 -151.26
CA LYS A 532 28.28 -45.44 -151.82
C LYS A 532 27.66 -44.81 -153.07
N GLU A 533 27.46 -43.49 -153.08
CA GLU A 533 27.01 -42.75 -154.26
C GLU A 533 28.02 -42.86 -155.42
N ASN A 534 29.33 -42.76 -155.13
CA ASN A 534 30.37 -43.00 -156.13
C ASN A 534 30.37 -44.45 -156.65
N GLU A 535 30.09 -45.44 -155.81
CA GLU A 535 29.96 -46.85 -156.21
C GLU A 535 28.80 -47.05 -157.20
N GLU A 536 27.65 -46.40 -156.95
CA GLU A 536 26.51 -46.38 -157.86
C GLU A 536 26.86 -45.72 -159.21
N ILE A 537 27.58 -44.59 -159.19
CA ILE A 537 28.07 -43.92 -160.40
C ILE A 537 29.00 -44.84 -161.22
N ILE A 538 29.93 -45.55 -160.55
CA ILE A 538 30.82 -46.52 -161.21
C ILE A 538 29.99 -47.64 -161.85
N SER A 539 28.93 -48.12 -161.20
CA SER A 539 28.03 -49.12 -161.76
C SER A 539 27.35 -48.64 -163.05
N VAL A 540 26.89 -47.38 -163.10
CA VAL A 540 26.30 -46.77 -164.30
C VAL A 540 27.32 -46.70 -165.44
N TYR A 541 28.54 -46.22 -165.18
CA TYR A 541 29.59 -46.18 -166.18
C TYR A 541 29.96 -47.57 -166.72
N LYS A 542 29.93 -48.60 -165.86
CA LYS A 542 30.15 -49.99 -166.27
C LYS A 542 29.08 -50.48 -167.25
N ILE A 543 27.80 -50.25 -166.94
CA ILE A 543 26.66 -50.59 -167.83
C ILE A 543 26.77 -49.85 -169.17
N GLN A 544 27.11 -48.56 -169.14
CA GLN A 544 27.27 -47.75 -170.35
C GLN A 544 28.37 -48.29 -171.26
N THR A 545 29.49 -48.75 -170.68
CA THR A 545 30.60 -49.34 -171.42
C THR A 545 30.17 -50.68 -172.06
N GLU A 546 29.42 -51.52 -171.35
CA GLU A 546 28.87 -52.77 -171.88
C GLU A 546 27.88 -52.55 -173.04
N MET A 547 27.04 -51.50 -172.98
CA MET A 547 26.15 -51.16 -174.09
C MET A 547 26.92 -50.76 -175.36
N HIS A 548 27.90 -49.86 -175.24
CA HIS A 548 28.72 -49.45 -176.38
C HIS A 548 29.49 -50.62 -176.99
N GLN A 549 29.96 -51.55 -176.17
CA GLN A 549 30.58 -52.80 -176.64
C GLN A 549 29.61 -53.62 -177.49
N LYS A 550 28.35 -53.72 -177.08
CA LYS A 550 27.32 -54.50 -177.77
C LYS A 550 26.88 -53.87 -179.09
N GLU A 551 26.70 -52.54 -179.13
CA GLU A 551 26.43 -51.78 -180.36
C GLU A 551 27.55 -51.95 -181.39
N PHE A 552 28.81 -51.93 -180.92
CA PHE A 552 29.97 -52.13 -181.77
C PHE A 552 29.99 -53.54 -182.40
N GLU A 553 29.60 -54.57 -181.64
CA GLU A 553 29.54 -55.95 -182.15
C GLU A 553 28.39 -56.16 -183.14
N GLU A 554 27.21 -55.58 -182.91
CA GLU A 554 26.09 -55.57 -183.87
C GLU A 554 26.46 -54.87 -185.20
N MET A 555 27.19 -53.75 -185.12
CA MET A 555 27.71 -53.05 -186.30
C MET A 555 28.69 -53.93 -187.10
N ARG A 556 29.52 -54.72 -186.40
CA ARG A 556 30.46 -55.64 -187.04
C ARG A 556 29.76 -56.79 -187.76
N VAL A 557 28.68 -57.33 -187.18
CA VAL A 557 27.87 -58.42 -187.77
C VAL A 557 27.09 -57.95 -189.00
N THR A 558 26.48 -56.76 -188.92
CA THR A 558 25.73 -56.17 -190.04
C THR A 558 26.64 -55.85 -191.23
N GLN A 559 27.85 -55.33 -190.97
CA GLN A 559 28.86 -55.09 -192.01
C GLN A 559 29.29 -56.39 -192.72
N LYS A 560 29.44 -57.49 -191.97
CA LYS A 560 29.78 -58.81 -192.53
C LYS A 560 28.67 -59.37 -193.43
N ASN A 561 27.41 -59.26 -193.02
CA ASN A 561 26.26 -59.69 -193.82
C ASN A 561 26.14 -58.93 -195.15
N LEU A 562 26.39 -57.62 -195.13
CA LEU A 562 26.43 -56.78 -196.34
C LEU A 562 27.54 -57.21 -197.30
N GLN A 563 28.70 -57.60 -196.78
CA GLN A 563 29.83 -58.07 -197.58
C GLN A 563 29.51 -59.41 -198.27
N ASP A 564 28.86 -60.34 -197.57
CA ASP A 564 28.44 -61.64 -198.13
C ASP A 564 27.37 -61.48 -199.24
N GLN A 565 26.42 -60.56 -199.08
CA GLN A 565 25.43 -60.24 -200.11
C GLN A 565 26.07 -59.65 -201.39
N LEU A 566 27.08 -58.80 -201.24
CA LEU A 566 27.82 -58.19 -202.36
C LEU A 566 28.57 -59.25 -203.18
N GLN A 567 29.12 -60.26 -202.50
CA GLN A 567 29.84 -61.37 -203.14
C GLN A 567 28.88 -62.29 -203.92
N SER A 568 27.67 -62.52 -203.40
CA SER A 568 26.61 -63.30 -204.08
C SER A 568 26.08 -62.62 -205.35
N LEU A 569 25.87 -61.30 -205.31
CA LEU A 569 25.43 -60.50 -206.46
C LEU A 569 26.50 -60.39 -207.57
N SER A 570 27.77 -60.43 -207.18
CA SER A 570 28.91 -60.47 -208.12
C SER A 570 28.94 -61.77 -208.93
N MET A 571 28.68 -62.93 -208.30
CA MET A 571 28.61 -64.22 -209.02
C MET A 571 27.41 -64.32 -209.97
N ALA A 572 26.25 -63.78 -209.58
CA ALA A 572 25.05 -63.78 -210.42
C ALA A 572 25.23 -62.95 -211.72
N ASN A 573 25.95 -61.82 -211.63
CA ASN A 573 26.27 -61.02 -212.81
C ASN A 573 27.24 -61.71 -213.79
N LEU A 574 28.10 -62.62 -213.31
CA LEU A 574 29.02 -63.36 -214.17
C LEU A 574 28.30 -64.45 -214.99
N GLN A 575 27.25 -65.05 -214.44
CA GLN A 575 26.39 -66.02 -215.12
C GLN A 575 25.49 -65.37 -216.17
N LEU A 576 24.98 -64.17 -215.90
CA LEU A 576 24.20 -63.39 -216.88
C LEU A 576 25.06 -62.90 -218.06
N ARG A 577 26.38 -62.73 -217.87
CA ARG A 577 27.31 -62.37 -218.95
C ARG A 577 27.63 -63.52 -219.90
N THR A 578 27.52 -64.77 -219.48
CA THR A 578 27.85 -65.94 -220.31
C THR A 578 26.69 -66.42 -221.20
N GLU A 579 25.45 -66.13 -220.82
CA GLU A 579 24.26 -66.48 -221.61
C GLU A 579 23.96 -65.47 -222.73
N ASN A 580 24.37 -64.21 -222.58
CA ASN A 580 24.12 -63.15 -223.56
C ASN A 580 25.04 -63.19 -224.80
N ASP A 581 26.12 -63.99 -224.81
CA ASP A 581 27.04 -64.11 -225.96
C ASP A 581 26.59 -65.11 -227.06
N ARG A 582 25.42 -65.77 -226.94
CA ARG A 582 24.97 -66.85 -227.86
C ARG A 582 23.93 -66.47 -228.94
N LEU A 583 23.34 -65.27 -228.92
CA LEU A 583 22.34 -64.85 -229.91
C LEU A 583 22.39 -63.33 -230.15
N GLY A 584 22.78 -62.93 -231.37
CA GLY A 584 22.53 -61.58 -231.91
C GLY A 584 23.66 -60.58 -231.67
N GLY A 585 24.34 -60.21 -232.75
CA GLY A 585 25.46 -59.27 -232.74
C GLY A 585 25.08 -57.79 -232.71
N GLN A 586 26.11 -57.01 -232.40
CA GLN A 586 26.32 -55.60 -232.75
C GLN A 586 25.34 -54.57 -232.19
N ALA A 587 25.75 -53.95 -231.08
CA ALA A 587 25.95 -52.50 -230.93
C ALA A 587 26.60 -52.35 -229.55
N ASN A 588 27.92 -52.25 -229.51
CA ASN A 588 28.62 -50.97 -229.58
C ASN A 588 28.03 -49.94 -228.61
N GLU A 589 28.93 -49.59 -227.70
CA GLU A 589 29.16 -48.22 -227.31
C GLU A 589 28.17 -47.57 -226.36
N GLN A 590 28.83 -46.96 -225.38
CA GLN A 590 28.60 -45.58 -225.05
C GLN A 590 27.53 -45.36 -223.99
N ASP A 591 28.14 -45.13 -222.83
CA ASP A 591 28.23 -43.76 -222.33
C ASP A 591 27.11 -43.36 -221.40
N ASN A 592 27.58 -42.48 -220.53
CA ASN A 592 26.81 -41.36 -220.06
C ASN A 592 25.64 -41.81 -219.19
N SER A 593 25.73 -41.53 -217.90
CA SER A 593 25.97 -40.15 -217.51
C SER A 593 25.63 -40.06 -216.05
N ASP A 594 26.27 -39.07 -215.44
CA ASP A 594 25.55 -38.10 -214.61
C ASP A 594 25.04 -38.64 -213.26
N VAL A 595 25.18 -37.92 -212.16
CA VAL A 595 25.44 -36.50 -211.94
C VAL A 595 25.58 -36.48 -210.40
N THR A 596 26.61 -35.95 -209.73
CA THR A 596 27.10 -34.56 -209.72
C THR A 596 27.07 -34.09 -208.26
N ILE A 597 28.24 -33.65 -207.77
CA ILE A 597 28.43 -32.41 -206.98
C ILE A 597 27.94 -32.48 -205.50
N ASN A 598 28.60 -31.96 -204.45
CA ASN A 598 29.55 -30.85 -204.34
C ASN A 598 30.36 -30.92 -203.03
N ARG A 599 31.61 -30.45 -203.14
CA ARG A 599 32.34 -29.47 -202.30
C ARG A 599 32.25 -29.50 -200.76
N ASN A 600 33.45 -29.65 -200.19
CA ASN A 600 34.17 -28.67 -199.37
C ASN A 600 33.38 -27.70 -198.46
N HIS A 601 33.67 -27.69 -197.14
CA HIS A 601 34.57 -26.71 -196.50
C HIS A 601 34.45 -26.70 -194.95
N VAL A 602 35.60 -26.56 -194.29
CA VAL A 602 35.78 -26.26 -192.86
C VAL A 602 35.82 -24.73 -192.64
N LEU A 603 35.27 -24.28 -191.51
CA LEU A 603 35.44 -22.93 -190.97
C LEU A 603 36.18 -22.99 -189.62
N CYS A 604 37.17 -22.12 -189.43
CA CYS A 604 37.81 -21.87 -188.14
C CYS A 604 36.91 -20.99 -187.24
N PRO A 605 36.65 -21.33 -185.96
CA PRO A 605 35.73 -20.59 -185.08
C PRO A 605 36.16 -19.15 -184.74
N LYS A 606 37.33 -18.67 -185.16
CA LYS A 606 37.81 -17.31 -184.86
C LYS A 606 37.94 -16.36 -186.06
N CYS A 607 38.17 -16.85 -187.29
CA CYS A 607 38.49 -15.96 -188.42
C CYS A 607 37.88 -16.36 -189.78
N GLN A 608 37.03 -17.40 -189.83
CA GLN A 608 36.18 -17.73 -190.98
C GLN A 608 36.85 -17.86 -192.37
N ASN A 609 38.15 -18.13 -192.49
CA ASN A 609 38.81 -18.43 -193.77
C ASN A 609 39.03 -19.95 -194.01
N SER A 610 38.97 -20.39 -195.28
CA SER A 610 39.12 -21.78 -195.73
C SER A 610 40.60 -22.22 -195.78
N ILE A 611 40.96 -23.33 -195.16
CA ILE A 611 42.36 -23.80 -195.05
C ILE A 611 42.56 -25.10 -195.84
N SER A 612 43.60 -25.14 -196.68
CA SER A 612 44.11 -26.30 -197.43
C SER A 612 45.27 -26.96 -196.70
N THR A 613 45.45 -28.27 -196.89
CA THR A 613 46.31 -29.21 -196.12
C THR A 613 47.81 -28.93 -196.09
N ASP A 614 48.30 -27.88 -196.74
CA ASP A 614 49.75 -27.67 -196.90
C ASP A 614 50.38 -26.65 -195.93
N ASN A 615 49.64 -26.17 -194.91
CA ASN A 615 50.20 -25.23 -193.91
C ASN A 615 49.60 -25.35 -192.49
N LEU A 616 49.28 -26.58 -192.05
CA LEU A 616 48.68 -26.85 -190.73
C LEU A 616 49.61 -26.44 -189.56
N SER A 617 50.92 -26.61 -189.72
CA SER A 617 51.91 -26.39 -188.67
C SER A 617 52.10 -24.90 -188.30
N LEU A 618 51.91 -23.98 -189.25
CA LEU A 618 52.02 -22.53 -189.00
C LEU A 618 50.70 -21.91 -188.49
N HIS A 619 49.56 -22.57 -188.73
CA HIS A 619 48.25 -22.14 -188.22
C HIS A 619 48.01 -22.57 -186.76
N ILE A 620 48.44 -23.77 -186.37
CA ILE A 620 48.38 -24.23 -184.97
C ILE A 620 49.23 -23.32 -184.06
N ALA A 621 50.39 -22.85 -184.54
CA ALA A 621 51.27 -21.93 -183.79
C ALA A 621 50.64 -20.56 -183.50
N ARG A 622 49.69 -20.07 -184.34
CA ARG A 622 49.00 -18.78 -184.14
C ARG A 622 47.65 -18.88 -183.44
N CYS A 623 47.00 -20.05 -183.43
CA CYS A 623 45.71 -20.23 -182.78
C CYS A 623 45.81 -20.67 -181.31
N TYR A 624 46.97 -21.16 -180.86
CA TYR A 624 47.19 -21.63 -179.49
C TYR A 624 48.12 -20.78 -178.62
N ASN A 625 48.61 -19.61 -179.09
CA ASN A 625 49.47 -18.66 -178.35
C ASN A 625 50.37 -19.36 -177.30
N LEU A 626 51.34 -20.10 -177.80
CA LEU A 626 52.61 -20.25 -177.10
C LEU A 626 53.37 -18.94 -177.32
N ASP A 627 53.07 -17.98 -176.45
CA ASP A 627 54.03 -17.12 -175.76
C ASP A 627 53.61 -17.10 -174.27
#